data_AF-A0AAV2SAM5-F1
#
_entry.id   AF-A0AAV2SAM5-F1
#
_cell.length_a   1.000
_cell.length_b   1.000
_cell.length_c   1.000
_cell.angle_alpha   90.00
_cell.angle_beta   90.00
_cell.angle_gamma   90.00
#
_symmetry.space_group_name_H-M   'P 1'
#
loop_
_entity.id
_entity.type
_entity.pdbx_description
1 polymer ?
#
loop_
_entity_poly.entity_id
_entity_poly.type
_entity_poly.pdbx_seq_one_letter_code
_entity_poly.pdbx_strand_id
1 'polypeptide(L)'
;MYGSQLSNMTSLKVRTVYTQWRKAHRQVLSVPYMTNCDLLPLIAYNMPLESILDCKYISFYKFIATSANKFVSYTAKSKIFDYTSTQSKNMAHLMHKYELDIYEIVSLSKYKVKDHSYNKWVCSVNAE
;
A
#
# COMPACT_ATOMS: atom_id res chain seq x y z
N MET A 1 -18.58 2.33 -3.84
CA MET A 1 -17.33 1.76 -3.27
C MET A 1 -16.37 1.19 -4.32
N TYR A 2 -16.69 1.21 -5.62
CA TYR A 2 -15.70 0.91 -6.68
C TYR A 2 -14.99 2.21 -7.07
N GLY A 3 -13.67 2.28 -6.88
CA GLY A 3 -12.88 3.48 -7.19
C GLY A 3 -12.57 4.38 -5.98
N SER A 4 -12.40 3.84 -4.77
CA SER A 4 -11.76 4.62 -3.70
C SER A 4 -10.38 5.07 -4.18
N GLN A 5 -10.15 6.39 -4.17
CA GLN A 5 -8.83 6.96 -4.49
C GLN A 5 -7.79 6.43 -3.50
N LEU A 6 -6.56 6.22 -3.99
CA LEU A 6 -5.42 6.07 -3.09
C LEU A 6 -5.41 7.31 -2.19
N SER A 7 -5.16 7.08 -0.90
CA SER A 7 -5.15 8.16 0.08
C SER A 7 -4.13 9.22 -0.37
N ASN A 8 -4.57 10.46 -0.54
CA ASN A 8 -3.65 11.54 -0.85
C ASN A 8 -2.70 11.73 0.35
N MET A 9 -1.47 11.25 0.21
CA MET A 9 -0.46 11.27 1.27
C MET A 9 -0.02 12.69 1.65
N THR A 10 -0.27 13.68 0.78
CA THR A 10 -0.01 15.10 1.05
C THR A 10 -1.10 15.77 1.90
N SER A 11 -2.24 15.11 2.11
CA SER A 11 -3.34 15.70 2.87
C SER A 11 -3.00 15.86 4.35
N LEU A 12 -3.49 16.94 4.96
CA LEU A 12 -3.26 17.24 6.37
C LEU A 12 -3.74 16.09 7.29
N LYS A 13 -4.88 15.47 6.95
CA LYS A 13 -5.43 14.34 7.70
C LYS A 13 -4.47 13.15 7.71
N VAL A 14 -3.90 12.81 6.57
CA VAL A 14 -2.94 11.71 6.46
C VAL A 14 -1.66 12.03 7.23
N ARG A 15 -1.13 13.26 7.15
CA ARG A 15 0.03 13.70 7.96
C ARG A 15 -0.22 13.55 9.47
N THR A 16 -1.43 13.83 9.94
CA THR A 16 -1.82 13.59 11.33
C THR A 16 -1.76 12.11 11.68
N VAL A 17 -2.26 11.22 10.83
CA VAL A 17 -2.17 9.76 11.03
C VAL A 17 -0.73 9.30 11.09
N TYR A 18 0.14 9.74 10.16
CA TYR A 18 1.58 9.43 10.21
C TYR A 18 2.25 9.92 11.49
N THR A 19 1.87 11.11 11.97
CA THR A 19 2.43 11.66 13.21
C THR A 19 2.02 10.83 14.42
N GLN A 20 0.75 10.43 14.50
CA GLN A 20 0.28 9.56 15.59
C GLN A 20 0.87 8.15 15.51
N TRP A 21 0.98 7.58 14.30
CA TRP A 21 1.62 6.28 14.08
C TRP A 21 3.08 6.28 14.57
N ARG A 22 3.84 7.33 14.24
CA ARG A 22 5.23 7.51 14.71
C ARG A 22 5.30 7.68 16.22
N LYS A 23 4.41 8.48 16.82
CA LYS A 23 4.35 8.66 18.30
C LYS A 23 4.11 7.33 19.00
N ALA A 24 3.14 6.54 18.51
CA ALA A 24 2.85 5.22 19.06
C ALA A 24 4.05 4.26 18.95
N HIS A 25 4.72 4.22 17.79
CA HIS A 25 5.93 3.39 17.62
C HIS A 25 7.04 3.81 18.59
N ARG A 26 7.26 5.11 18.79
CA ARG A 26 8.24 5.60 19.75
C ARG A 26 7.93 5.17 21.18
N GLN A 27 6.65 5.22 21.57
CA GLN A 27 6.21 4.78 22.90
C GLN A 27 6.42 3.28 23.10
N VAL A 28 6.06 2.47 22.10
CA VAL A 28 6.20 1.00 22.18
C VAL A 28 7.68 0.57 22.19
N LEU A 29 8.50 1.18 21.33
CA LEU A 29 9.92 0.84 21.20
C LEU A 29 10.80 1.54 22.24
N SER A 30 10.25 2.43 23.06
CA SER A 30 10.98 3.25 24.04
C SER A 30 12.17 4.01 23.42
N VAL A 31 12.03 4.50 22.19
CA VAL A 31 13.10 5.23 21.48
C VAL A 31 13.00 6.75 21.67
N PRO A 32 14.14 7.48 21.68
CA PRO A 32 14.15 8.94 21.81
C PRO A 32 13.32 9.67 20.75
N TYR A 33 12.83 10.86 21.10
CA TYR A 33 12.10 11.70 20.15
C TYR A 33 12.95 12.09 18.93
N MET A 34 14.25 12.25 19.13
CA MET A 34 15.22 12.64 18.10
C MET A 34 15.57 11.51 17.12
N THR A 35 15.10 10.28 17.37
CA THR A 35 15.30 9.17 16.42
C THR A 35 14.65 9.52 15.08
N ASN A 36 15.42 9.37 14.00
CA ASN A 36 14.95 9.60 12.64
C ASN A 36 13.65 8.81 12.39
N CYS A 37 12.65 9.50 11.85
CA CYS A 37 11.33 8.92 11.60
C CYS A 37 11.37 7.74 10.63
N ASP A 38 12.32 7.75 9.70
CA ASP A 38 12.44 6.73 8.65
C ASP A 38 13.11 5.45 9.15
N LEU A 39 13.82 5.54 10.30
CA LEU A 39 14.38 4.38 10.99
C LEU A 39 13.36 3.67 11.89
N LEU A 40 12.25 4.34 12.26
CA LEU A 40 11.25 3.73 13.16
C LEU A 40 10.66 2.43 12.62
N PRO A 41 10.26 2.31 11.34
CA PRO A 41 9.77 1.04 10.81
C PRO A 41 10.87 -0.03 10.79
N LEU A 42 12.13 0.33 10.51
CA LEU A 42 13.26 -0.61 10.53
C LEU A 42 13.50 -1.19 11.93
N ILE A 43 13.53 -0.33 12.95
CA ILE A 43 13.69 -0.75 14.35
C ILE A 43 12.52 -1.63 14.79
N ALA A 44 11.31 -1.35 14.29
CA ALA A 44 10.11 -2.13 14.57
C ALA A 44 10.03 -3.46 13.80
N TYR A 45 10.98 -3.77 12.92
CA TYR A 45 10.88 -4.85 11.93
C TYR A 45 9.54 -4.82 11.18
N ASN A 46 9.09 -3.62 10.82
CA ASN A 46 7.78 -3.39 10.21
C ASN A 46 7.90 -2.48 8.99
N MET A 47 6.88 -2.49 8.14
CA MET A 47 6.79 -1.62 6.97
C MET A 47 6.35 -0.21 7.40
N PRO A 48 6.71 0.84 6.65
CA PRO A 48 6.14 2.16 6.88
C PRO A 48 4.63 2.13 6.61
N LEU A 49 3.91 3.05 7.24
CA LEU A 49 2.45 3.12 7.13
C LEU A 49 1.96 3.20 5.67
N GLU A 50 2.73 3.85 4.79
CA GLU A 50 2.42 3.95 3.36
C GLU A 50 2.31 2.58 2.70
N SER A 51 3.39 1.78 2.81
CA SER A 51 3.43 0.43 2.25
C SER A 51 2.37 -0.48 2.87
N ILE A 52 2.03 -0.27 4.16
CA ILE A 52 0.93 -0.99 4.81
C ILE A 52 -0.42 -0.65 4.14
N LEU A 53 -0.67 0.63 3.84
CA LEU A 53 -1.89 1.06 3.16
C LEU A 53 -1.95 0.53 1.73
N ASP A 54 -0.86 0.63 0.98
CA ASP A 54 -0.76 0.12 -0.38
C ASP A 54 -1.04 -1.39 -0.44
N CYS A 55 -0.48 -2.18 0.49
CA CYS A 55 -0.79 -3.60 0.64
C CYS A 55 -2.30 -3.85 0.86
N LYS A 56 -2.99 -2.98 1.59
CA LYS A 56 -4.44 -3.08 1.80
C LYS A 56 -5.22 -2.76 0.52
N TYR A 57 -4.81 -1.76 -0.24
CA TYR A 57 -5.42 -1.44 -1.54
C TYR A 57 -5.24 -2.58 -2.54
N ILE A 58 -4.03 -3.14 -2.64
CA ILE A 58 -3.77 -4.34 -3.46
C ILE A 58 -4.67 -5.50 -3.04
N SER A 59 -4.74 -5.77 -1.74
CA SER A 59 -5.60 -6.85 -1.20
C SER A 59 -7.08 -6.62 -1.53
N PHE A 60 -7.55 -5.37 -1.45
CA PHE A 60 -8.92 -5.01 -1.81
C PHE A 60 -9.18 -5.20 -3.30
N TYR A 61 -8.29 -4.75 -4.19
CA TYR A 61 -8.45 -4.92 -5.63
C TYR A 61 -8.44 -6.39 -6.04
N LYS A 62 -7.56 -7.20 -5.43
CA LYS A 62 -7.60 -8.65 -5.60
C LYS A 62 -8.94 -9.22 -5.16
N PHE A 63 -9.41 -8.86 -3.96
CA PHE A 63 -10.67 -9.36 -3.41
C PHE A 63 -11.87 -9.08 -4.31
N ILE A 64 -12.00 -7.86 -4.84
CA ILE A 64 -13.11 -7.53 -5.75
C ILE A 64 -12.96 -8.20 -7.13
N ALA A 65 -11.74 -8.36 -7.64
CA ALA A 65 -11.48 -9.03 -8.91
C ALA A 65 -11.72 -10.55 -8.85
N THR A 66 -11.54 -11.16 -7.68
CA THR A 66 -11.80 -12.59 -7.45
C THR A 66 -13.12 -12.85 -6.71
N SER A 67 -14.01 -11.86 -6.66
CA SER A 67 -15.29 -11.99 -5.93
C SER A 67 -16.14 -13.10 -6.54
N ALA A 68 -16.80 -13.91 -5.69
CA ALA A 68 -17.77 -14.91 -6.13
C ALA A 68 -18.99 -14.27 -6.82
N ASN A 69 -19.27 -13.00 -6.54
CA ASN A 69 -20.30 -12.24 -7.24
C ASN A 69 -19.79 -11.87 -8.64
N LYS A 70 -20.37 -12.49 -9.67
CA LYS A 70 -19.99 -12.28 -11.07
C LYS A 70 -20.09 -10.82 -11.52
N PHE A 71 -21.09 -10.07 -11.05
CA PHE A 71 -21.22 -8.65 -11.37
C PHE A 71 -20.06 -7.85 -10.79
N VAL A 72 -19.72 -8.09 -9.51
CA VAL A 72 -18.61 -7.43 -8.84
C VAL A 72 -17.29 -7.74 -9.52
N SER A 73 -17.00 -9.02 -9.77
CA SER A 73 -15.80 -9.46 -10.48
C SER A 73 -15.72 -8.87 -11.89
N TYR A 74 -16.82 -8.90 -12.65
CA TYR A 74 -16.88 -8.34 -14.00
C TYR A 74 -16.60 -6.83 -13.97
N THR A 75 -17.33 -6.06 -13.16
CA THR A 75 -17.14 -4.62 -13.04
C THR A 75 -15.73 -4.28 -12.58
N ALA A 76 -15.18 -4.98 -11.59
CA ALA A 76 -13.82 -4.76 -11.12
C ALA A 76 -12.80 -5.00 -12.25
N LYS A 77 -12.90 -6.13 -12.97
CA LYS A 77 -12.00 -6.44 -14.08
C LYS A 77 -12.11 -5.43 -15.21
N SER A 78 -13.33 -5.07 -15.62
CA SER A 78 -13.53 -4.05 -16.65
C SER A 78 -12.97 -2.69 -16.24
N LYS A 79 -13.13 -2.29 -14.97
CA LYS A 79 -12.65 -0.98 -14.49
C LYS A 79 -11.14 -0.92 -14.30
N ILE A 80 -10.48 -2.06 -14.08
CA ILE A 80 -9.01 -2.13 -14.04
C ILE A 80 -8.39 -1.71 -15.38
N PHE A 81 -8.98 -2.10 -16.51
CA PHE A 81 -8.48 -1.76 -17.85
C PHE A 81 -9.03 -0.44 -18.42
N ASP A 82 -9.98 0.19 -17.73
CA ASP A 82 -10.53 1.49 -18.09
C ASP A 82 -9.62 2.62 -17.61
N TYR A 83 -8.83 3.21 -18.50
CA TYR A 83 -7.85 4.28 -18.23
C TYR A 83 -8.44 5.53 -17.55
N THR A 84 -9.75 5.75 -17.66
CA THR A 84 -10.41 6.90 -17.01
C THR A 84 -10.76 6.62 -15.56
N SER A 85 -10.83 5.35 -15.18
CA SER A 85 -11.30 4.94 -13.86
C SER A 85 -10.29 5.29 -12.76
N THR A 86 -10.79 5.58 -11.56
CA THR A 86 -9.91 5.76 -10.39
C THR A 86 -9.15 4.48 -10.06
N GLN A 87 -9.78 3.32 -10.29
CA GLN A 87 -9.17 2.03 -10.00
C GLN A 87 -7.96 1.76 -10.90
N SER A 88 -8.04 2.07 -12.20
CA SER A 88 -6.92 1.88 -13.13
C SER A 88 -5.77 2.82 -12.81
N LYS A 89 -6.05 4.09 -12.47
CA LYS A 89 -5.02 5.07 -12.06
C LYS A 89 -4.30 4.63 -10.80
N ASN A 90 -5.06 4.16 -9.81
CA ASN A 90 -4.48 3.62 -8.58
C ASN A 90 -3.66 2.35 -8.85
N MET A 91 -4.17 1.46 -9.71
CA MET A 91 -3.46 0.24 -10.09
C MET A 91 -2.15 0.58 -10.80
N ALA A 92 -2.17 1.48 -11.78
CA ALA A 92 -0.99 1.94 -12.49
C ALA A 92 0.05 2.55 -11.55
N HIS A 93 -0.38 3.35 -10.56
CA HIS A 93 0.52 3.88 -9.53
C HIS A 93 1.18 2.76 -8.72
N LEU A 94 0.41 1.77 -8.26
CA LEU A 94 0.93 0.63 -7.49
C LEU A 94 1.84 -0.27 -8.33
N MET A 95 1.47 -0.53 -9.59
CA MET A 95 2.28 -1.28 -10.56
C MET A 95 3.63 -0.59 -10.77
N HIS A 96 3.63 0.72 -10.97
CA HIS A 96 4.88 1.49 -11.13
C HIS A 96 5.71 1.53 -9.84
N LYS A 97 5.08 1.73 -8.68
CA LYS A 97 5.76 1.83 -7.39
C LYS A 97 6.44 0.51 -6.98
N TYR A 98 5.79 -0.61 -7.24
CA TYR A 98 6.26 -1.93 -6.84
C TYR A 98 6.88 -2.74 -7.98
N GLU A 99 6.95 -2.20 -9.20
CA GLU A 99 7.41 -2.90 -10.40
C GLU A 99 6.68 -4.25 -10.58
N LEU A 100 5.36 -4.23 -10.43
CA LEU A 100 4.51 -5.40 -10.59
C LEU A 100 3.59 -5.22 -11.79
N ASP A 101 3.33 -6.32 -12.49
CA ASP A 101 2.29 -6.36 -13.52
C ASP A 101 0.90 -6.64 -12.92
N ILE A 102 -0.13 -6.30 -13.66
CA ILE A 102 -1.54 -6.44 -13.29
C ILE A 102 -1.91 -7.89 -12.99
N TYR A 103 -1.35 -8.84 -13.74
CA TYR A 103 -1.56 -10.27 -13.53
C TYR A 103 -0.86 -10.74 -12.25
N GLU A 104 0.30 -10.18 -11.92
CA GLU A 104 1.01 -10.47 -10.68
C GLU A 104 0.21 -9.95 -9.49
N ILE A 105 -0.28 -8.71 -9.53
CA ILE A 105 -1.09 -8.13 -8.45
C ILE A 105 -2.34 -8.97 -8.15
N VAL A 106 -3.01 -9.48 -9.19
CA VAL A 106 -4.22 -10.29 -9.03
C VAL A 106 -3.90 -11.72 -8.58
N SER A 107 -2.78 -12.29 -9.01
CA SER A 107 -2.42 -13.69 -8.71
C SER A 107 -1.65 -13.86 -7.39
N LEU A 108 -0.81 -12.90 -7.01
CA LEU A 108 0.08 -12.99 -5.84
C LEU A 108 -0.69 -13.22 -4.54
N SER A 109 -0.18 -14.11 -3.70
CA SER A 109 -0.75 -14.29 -2.36
C SER A 109 -0.53 -13.03 -1.52
N LYS A 110 -1.41 -12.80 -0.54
CA LYS A 110 -1.30 -11.63 0.36
C LYS A 110 0.07 -11.55 1.05
N TYR A 111 0.67 -12.70 1.35
CA TYR A 111 2.00 -12.78 1.96
C TYR A 111 3.09 -12.36 0.98
N LYS A 112 3.04 -12.84 -0.27
CA LYS A 112 4.01 -12.44 -1.30
C LYS A 112 3.92 -10.96 -1.64
N VAL A 113 2.72 -10.38 -1.69
CA VAL A 113 2.56 -8.92 -1.88
C VAL A 113 3.24 -8.15 -0.76
N LYS A 114 3.00 -8.55 0.50
CA LYS A 114 3.63 -7.90 1.66
C LYS A 114 5.15 -8.01 1.62
N ASP A 115 5.66 -9.20 1.34
CA ASP A 115 7.09 -9.47 1.28
C ASP A 115 7.76 -8.65 0.17
N HIS A 116 7.16 -8.63 -1.02
CA HIS A 116 7.62 -7.81 -2.16
C HIS A 116 7.61 -6.31 -1.82
N SER A 117 6.51 -5.82 -1.22
CA SER A 117 6.40 -4.42 -0.80
C SER A 117 7.42 -4.05 0.29
N TYR A 118 7.71 -4.97 1.21
CA TYR A 118 8.74 -4.76 2.24
C TYR A 118 10.14 -4.73 1.63
N ASN A 119 10.49 -5.74 0.82
CA ASN A 119 11.79 -5.81 0.16
C ASN A 119 12.05 -4.59 -0.72
N LYS A 120 11.05 -4.15 -1.51
CA LYS A 120 11.17 -2.95 -2.34
C LYS A 120 11.41 -1.69 -1.50
N TRP A 121 10.72 -1.57 -0.36
CA TRP A 121 10.95 -0.45 0.57
C TRP A 121 12.34 -0.51 1.21
N VAL A 122 12.77 -1.66 1.71
CA VAL A 122 14.12 -1.82 2.29
C VAL A 122 15.20 -1.47 1.26
N CYS A 123 15.06 -1.91 0.01
CA CYS A 123 15.96 -1.52 -1.08
C CYS A 123 15.97 0.00 -1.31
N SER A 124 14.82 0.68 -1.25
CA SER A 124 14.77 2.14 -1.40
C SER A 124 15.48 2.89 -0.28
N VAL A 125 15.45 2.37 0.95
CA VAL A 125 16.14 2.98 2.10
C VAL A 125 17.66 2.73 2.04
N ASN A 126 18.09 1.59 1.48
CA ASN A 126 19.51 1.26 1.35
C ASN A 126 20.18 1.86 0.09
N ALA A 127 19.40 2.42 -0.83
CA ALA A 127 19.89 3.04 -2.07
C ALA A 127 20.21 4.54 -1.90
N GLU A 128 19.83 5.13 -0.77
CA GLU A 128 20.21 6.48 -0.31
C GLU A 128 21.46 6.42 0.58
#